data_AF-U6RLU4-F1
#
_entry.id   AF-U6RLU4-F1
#
_cell.length_a   1.000
_cell.length_b   1.000
_cell.length_c   1.000
_cell.angle_alpha   90.00
_cell.angle_beta   90.00
_cell.angle_gamma   90.00
#
_symmetry.space_group_name_H-M   'P 1'
#
loop_
_entity.id
_entity.type
_entity.pdbx_description
1 polymer ?
#
loop_
_entity_poly.entity_id
_entity_poly.type
_entity_poly.pdbx_seq_one_letter_code
_entity_poly.pdbx_strand_id
1 'polypeptide(L)'
;MEIVSVKLVVFKHPEPARWDTYASYCPATKDFCACGNSVTEVVEKFKKILFIDLQNRLAYRNLKDYGWEVSENSAKPPIFADEYLVSETERMFEVTIKEPIIIKVDVELPRTEKTI
;
A
#
# COMPACT_ATOMS: atom_id res chain seq x y z
N MET A 1 3.69 12.84 17.01
CA MET A 1 3.87 12.53 15.59
C MET A 1 2.67 11.71 15.16
N GLU A 2 2.04 12.05 14.03
CA GLU A 2 0.86 11.33 13.51
C GLU A 2 1.32 10.00 12.90
N ILE A 3 0.59 8.92 13.18
CA ILE A 3 0.80 7.61 12.55
C ILE A 3 -0.29 7.43 11.50
N VAL A 4 0.13 7.09 10.30
CA VAL A 4 -0.75 6.71 9.20
C VAL A 4 -0.79 5.19 9.11
N SER A 5 -1.99 4.62 9.07
CA SER A 5 -2.23 3.19 8.99
C SER A 5 -2.98 2.83 7.71
N VAL A 6 -2.47 1.87 6.95
CA VAL A 6 -3.17 1.27 5.80
C VAL A 6 -3.18 -0.26 5.93
N LYS A 7 -4.03 -0.93 5.14
CA LYS A 7 -4.03 -2.39 5.02
C LYS A 7 -3.39 -2.82 3.70
N LEU A 8 -2.42 -3.71 3.78
CA LEU A 8 -1.73 -4.33 2.66
C LEU A 8 -2.17 -5.79 2.57
N VAL A 9 -2.61 -6.23 1.39
CA VAL A 9 -2.86 -7.65 1.11
C VAL A 9 -1.57 -8.26 0.58
N VAL A 10 -1.08 -9.31 1.21
CA VAL A 10 0.08 -10.08 0.80
C VAL A 10 -0.34 -11.52 0.50
N PHE A 11 0.15 -12.10 -0.58
CA PHE A 11 -0.19 -13.47 -0.95
C PHE A 11 0.95 -14.11 -1.74
N LYS A 12 0.97 -15.44 -1.80
CA LYS A 12 1.90 -16.16 -2.67
C LYS A 12 1.44 -16.07 -4.12
N HIS A 13 2.24 -15.50 -5.00
CA HIS A 13 1.86 -15.36 -6.41
C HIS A 13 2.03 -16.70 -7.15
N PRO A 14 1.10 -17.11 -8.02
CA PRO A 14 1.24 -18.36 -8.81
C PRO A 14 2.37 -18.31 -9.85
N GLU A 15 2.91 -17.13 -10.14
CA GLU A 15 3.97 -16.88 -11.13
C GLU A 15 5.22 -16.23 -10.50
N PRO A 16 6.04 -17.01 -9.77
CA PRO A 16 7.16 -16.44 -9.02
C PRO A 16 8.29 -15.88 -9.88
N ALA A 17 8.39 -16.30 -11.15
CA ALA A 17 9.35 -15.75 -12.09
C ALA A 17 9.08 -14.27 -12.44
N ARG A 18 7.82 -13.82 -12.27
CA ARG A 18 7.40 -12.44 -12.55
C ARG A 18 7.25 -11.60 -11.29
N TRP A 19 6.85 -12.21 -10.18
CA TRP A 19 6.39 -11.51 -8.98
C TRP A 19 7.08 -11.96 -7.68
N ASP A 20 8.19 -12.68 -7.77
CA ASP A 20 8.83 -13.36 -6.64
C ASP A 20 7.86 -14.32 -5.91
N THR A 21 8.24 -14.79 -4.72
CA THR A 21 7.40 -15.73 -3.96
C THR A 21 6.11 -15.07 -3.46
N TYR A 22 6.20 -13.83 -2.99
CA TYR A 22 5.08 -13.06 -2.45
C TYR A 22 4.88 -11.77 -3.23
N ALA A 23 3.63 -11.49 -3.61
CA ALA A 23 3.17 -10.24 -4.16
C ALA A 23 2.27 -9.52 -3.16
N SER A 24 2.04 -8.22 -3.38
CA SER A 24 1.11 -7.47 -2.55
C SER A 24 0.37 -6.37 -3.29
N TYR A 25 -0.74 -5.96 -2.69
CA TYR A 25 -1.53 -4.83 -3.14
C TYR A 25 -2.07 -4.02 -1.96
N CYS A 26 -2.01 -2.70 -2.07
CA CYS A 26 -2.65 -1.79 -1.14
C CYS A 26 -3.72 -0.97 -1.89
N PRO A 27 -5.02 -1.27 -1.73
CA PRO A 27 -6.09 -0.50 -2.37
C PRO A 27 -6.09 0.99 -2.01
N ALA A 28 -5.61 1.36 -0.83
CA ALA A 28 -5.53 2.77 -0.42
C ALA A 28 -4.50 3.56 -1.24
N THR A 29 -3.36 2.97 -1.61
CA THR A 29 -2.33 3.65 -2.42
C THR A 29 -2.37 3.24 -3.89
N LYS A 30 -3.18 2.22 -4.22
CA LYS A 30 -3.16 1.49 -5.50
C LYS A 30 -1.78 0.93 -5.87
N ASP A 31 -0.91 0.73 -4.88
CA ASP A 31 0.43 0.18 -5.11
C ASP A 31 0.39 -1.33 -5.23
N PHE A 32 1.03 -1.86 -6.27
CA PHE A 32 1.25 -3.29 -6.53
C PHE A 32 2.74 -3.63 -6.70
N CYS A 33 3.65 -2.70 -6.36
CA CYS A 33 5.08 -2.81 -6.65
C CYS A 33 5.86 -3.60 -5.58
N ALA A 34 5.24 -3.84 -4.43
CA ALA A 34 5.86 -4.58 -3.34
C ALA A 34 5.73 -6.11 -3.56
N CYS A 35 6.85 -6.72 -3.95
CA CYS A 35 7.05 -8.16 -4.11
C CYS A 35 8.38 -8.57 -3.45
N GLY A 36 8.52 -9.85 -3.09
CA GLY A 36 9.72 -10.38 -2.45
C GLY A 36 9.64 -11.86 -2.09
N ASN A 37 10.72 -12.38 -1.49
CA ASN A 37 10.85 -13.79 -1.11
C ASN A 37 10.24 -14.10 0.27
N SER A 38 9.90 -13.07 1.04
CA SER A 38 9.23 -13.20 2.33
C SER A 38 8.19 -12.10 2.54
N VAL A 39 7.21 -12.36 3.41
CA VAL A 39 6.20 -11.37 3.82
C VAL A 39 6.87 -10.12 4.44
N THR A 40 7.91 -10.32 5.26
CA THR A 40 8.64 -9.21 5.88
C THR A 40 9.29 -8.29 4.85
N GLU A 41 9.97 -8.86 3.85
CA GLU A 41 10.60 -8.10 2.76
C GLU A 41 9.57 -7.27 1.98
N VAL A 42 8.41 -7.87 1.66
CA VAL A 42 7.30 -7.19 1.00
C VAL A 42 6.81 -6.00 1.84
N VAL A 43 6.59 -6.20 3.14
CA VAL A 43 6.12 -5.15 4.05
C VAL A 43 7.14 -4.02 4.20
N GLU A 44 8.44 -4.34 4.31
CA GLU A 44 9.51 -3.33 4.39
C GLU A 44 9.64 -2.51 3.11
N LYS A 45 9.52 -3.16 1.95
CA LYS A 45 9.50 -2.48 0.64
C LYS A 45 8.30 -1.55 0.53
N PHE A 46 7.11 -2.03 0.89
CA PHE A 46 5.89 -1.22 0.88
C PHE A 46 5.97 -0.03 1.85
N LYS A 47 6.53 -0.22 3.06
CA LYS A 47 6.72 0.89 4.02
C LYS A 47 7.55 2.03 3.43
N LYS A 48 8.59 1.72 2.66
CA LYS A 48 9.42 2.74 1.98
C LYS A 48 8.63 3.50 0.91
N ILE A 49 7.81 2.79 0.13
CA ILE A 49 6.95 3.40 -0.90
C ILE A 49 5.93 4.32 -0.23
N LEU A 50 5.20 3.82 0.77
CA LEU A 50 4.20 4.61 1.50
C LEU A 50 4.82 5.85 2.15
N PHE A 51 6.02 5.75 2.70
CA PHE A 51 6.73 6.91 3.26
C PHE A 51 6.97 8.00 2.20
N ILE A 52 7.43 7.62 1.00
CA ILE A 52 7.67 8.55 -0.11
C ILE A 52 6.36 9.18 -0.60
N ASP A 53 5.29 8.38 -0.74
CA ASP A 53 3.96 8.89 -1.14
C ASP A 53 3.44 9.92 -0.14
N LEU A 54 3.56 9.61 1.16
CA LEU A 54 3.16 10.51 2.23
C LEU A 54 4.03 11.77 2.26
N GLN A 55 5.33 11.66 2.03
CA GLN A 55 6.23 12.80 1.95
C GLN A 55 5.85 13.76 0.82
N ASN A 56 5.36 13.22 -0.29
CA ASN A 56 4.94 13.97 -1.48
C ASN A 56 3.43 14.28 -1.54
N ARG A 57 2.68 14.04 -0.45
CA ARG A 57 1.20 14.14 -0.40
C ARG A 57 0.60 15.48 -0.86
N LEU A 58 1.38 16.57 -0.82
CA LEU A 58 0.94 17.89 -1.30
C LEU A 58 1.46 18.23 -2.69
N ALA A 59 2.56 17.60 -3.12
CA ALA A 59 3.17 17.83 -4.42
C ALA A 59 2.42 17.06 -5.53
N TYR A 60 1.94 15.86 -5.24
CA TYR A 60 1.21 15.02 -6.19
C TYR A 60 -0.27 14.87 -5.81
N ARG A 61 -1.11 14.72 -6.82
CA ARG A 61 -2.56 14.53 -6.64
C ARG A 61 -2.97 13.08 -6.37
N ASN A 62 -2.08 12.12 -6.58
CA ASN A 62 -2.37 10.68 -6.53
C ASN A 62 -3.17 10.28 -5.29
N LEU A 63 -2.69 10.62 -4.09
CA LEU A 63 -3.39 10.26 -2.85
C LEU A 63 -4.80 10.85 -2.79
N LYS A 64 -4.99 12.11 -3.19
CA LYS A 64 -6.32 12.75 -3.25
C LYS A 64 -7.22 12.05 -4.25
N ASP A 65 -6.69 11.73 -5.43
CA ASP A 65 -7.43 11.04 -6.49
C ASP A 65 -7.75 9.57 -6.09
N TYR A 66 -7.05 9.02 -5.10
CA TYR A 66 -7.33 7.73 -4.48
C TYR A 66 -8.25 7.83 -3.25
N GLY A 67 -8.76 9.03 -2.93
CA GLY A 67 -9.72 9.25 -1.85
C GLY A 67 -9.10 9.59 -0.50
N TRP A 68 -7.83 9.96 -0.45
CA TRP A 68 -7.20 10.43 0.79
C TRP A 68 -7.57 11.88 1.10
N GLU A 69 -7.76 12.16 2.39
CA GLU A 69 -7.77 13.53 2.92
C GLU A 69 -6.36 13.89 3.40
N VAL A 70 -5.68 14.80 2.71
CA VAL A 70 -4.29 15.19 3.02
C VAL A 70 -4.15 16.68 3.26
N SER A 71 -3.30 17.02 4.24
CA SER A 71 -2.87 18.39 4.57
C SER A 71 -1.38 18.40 4.92
N GLU A 72 -0.84 19.59 5.25
CA GLU A 72 0.55 19.72 5.68
C GLU A 72 0.87 18.85 6.90
N ASN A 73 -0.09 18.65 7.81
CA ASN A 73 0.15 17.97 9.09
C ASN A 73 -0.68 16.71 9.31
N SER A 74 -1.50 16.27 8.34
CA SER A 74 -2.32 15.07 8.46
C SER A 74 -2.49 14.35 7.12
N ALA A 75 -2.66 13.03 7.17
CA ALA A 75 -3.02 12.20 6.02
C ALA A 75 -3.96 11.06 6.46
N LYS A 76 -5.21 11.10 6.00
CA LYS A 76 -6.22 10.08 6.31
C LYS A 76 -6.48 9.22 5.07
N PRO A 77 -6.18 7.91 5.12
CA PRO A 77 -6.47 7.01 4.02
C PRO A 77 -7.95 6.67 3.94
N PRO A 78 -8.45 6.29 2.75
CA PRO A 78 -9.73 5.59 2.66
C PRO A 78 -9.67 4.25 3.42
N ILE A 79 -10.80 3.88 4.03
CA ILE A 79 -10.94 2.64 4.79
C ILE A 79 -11.78 1.67 3.96
N PHE A 80 -11.28 0.45 3.79
CA PHE A 80 -11.97 -0.61 3.07
C PHE A 80 -12.21 -1.82 3.97
N ALA A 81 -13.31 -2.52 3.69
CA ALA A 81 -13.60 -3.83 4.29
C ALA A 81 -12.63 -4.89 3.76
N ASP A 82 -12.34 -5.91 4.56
CA ASP A 82 -11.33 -6.93 4.22
C ASP A 82 -11.72 -7.73 2.98
N GLU A 83 -13.01 -7.96 2.76
CA GLU A 83 -13.55 -8.62 1.56
C GLU A 83 -13.28 -7.80 0.30
N TYR A 84 -13.39 -6.47 0.39
CA TYR A 84 -13.06 -5.56 -0.71
C TYR A 84 -11.56 -5.58 -0.99
N LEU A 85 -10.72 -5.57 0.05
CA LEU A 85 -9.27 -5.59 -0.13
C LEU A 85 -8.80 -6.82 -0.92
N VAL A 86 -9.32 -8.00 -0.56
CA VAL A 86 -8.97 -9.26 -1.24
C VAL A 86 -9.50 -9.27 -2.67
N SER A 87 -10.80 -9.00 -2.87
CA SER A 87 -11.41 -9.03 -4.21
C SER A 87 -10.78 -8.02 -5.18
N GLU A 88 -10.43 -6.82 -4.71
CA GLU A 88 -9.73 -5.84 -5.53
C GLU A 88 -8.30 -6.28 -5.85
N THR A 89 -7.61 -6.95 -4.92
CA THR A 89 -6.29 -7.53 -5.17
C THR A 89 -6.36 -8.63 -6.23
N GLU A 90 -7.32 -9.54 -6.13
CA GLU A 90 -7.58 -10.57 -7.13
C GLU A 90 -7.85 -9.96 -8.52
N ARG A 91 -8.68 -8.92 -8.57
CA ARG A 91 -8.98 -8.18 -9.80
C ARG A 91 -7.74 -7.53 -10.42
N MET A 92 -6.87 -6.95 -9.60
CA MET A 92 -5.68 -6.26 -10.06
C MET A 92 -4.58 -7.20 -10.57
N PHE A 93 -4.48 -8.40 -10.00
CA PHE A 93 -3.49 -9.41 -10.39
C PHE A 93 -4.04 -10.45 -11.37
N GLU A 94 -5.35 -10.47 -11.60
CA GLU A 94 -6.05 -11.48 -12.40
C GLU A 94 -5.82 -12.91 -11.87
N VAL A 95 -5.80 -13.06 -10.55
CA VAL A 95 -5.57 -14.35 -9.86
C VAL A 95 -6.62 -14.58 -8.77
N THR A 96 -6.87 -15.84 -8.42
CA THR A 96 -7.64 -16.22 -7.23
C THR A 96 -6.70 -16.45 -6.05
N ILE A 97 -6.92 -15.75 -4.93
CA ILE A 97 -6.10 -15.81 -3.73
C ILE A 97 -6.74 -16.74 -2.71
N LYS A 98 -6.08 -17.87 -2.44
CA LYS A 98 -6.59 -18.86 -1.47
C LYS A 98 -6.31 -18.51 -0.01
N GLU A 99 -5.14 -17.91 0.24
CA GLU A 99 -4.63 -17.62 1.59
C GLU A 99 -4.12 -16.17 1.64
N PRO A 100 -5.03 -15.17 1.66
CA PRO A 100 -4.63 -13.78 1.77
C PRO A 100 -4.10 -13.49 3.18
N ILE A 101 -3.01 -12.73 3.26
CA ILE A 101 -2.49 -12.19 4.51
C ILE A 101 -2.75 -10.68 4.49
N ILE A 102 -3.70 -10.23 5.30
CA ILE A 102 -4.01 -8.80 5.45
C ILE A 102 -3.17 -8.23 6.59
N ILE A 103 -2.29 -7.30 6.27
CA ILE A 103 -1.34 -6.72 7.22
C ILE A 103 -1.66 -5.26 7.40
N LYS A 104 -1.83 -4.83 8.65
CA LYS A 104 -1.85 -3.41 8.99
C LYS A 104 -0.42 -2.87 8.93
N VAL A 105 -0.19 -1.87 8.09
CA VAL A 105 1.10 -1.20 7.94
C VAL A 105 1.00 0.19 8.53
N ASP A 106 1.83 0.44 9.54
CA ASP A 106 1.95 1.73 10.22
C ASP A 106 3.23 2.45 9.76
N VAL A 107 3.08 3.72 9.40
CA VAL A 107 4.17 4.62 9.02
C VAL A 107 3.98 5.96 9.74
N GLU A 108 5.07 6.50 10.29
CA GLU A 108 5.06 7.86 10.84
C GLU A 108 4.86 8.87 9.70
N LEU A 109 3.97 9.84 9.90
CA LEU A 109 3.72 10.88 8.90
C LEU A 109 4.99 11.74 8.71
N PRO A 110 5.65 11.68 7.55
CA PRO A 110 6.80 12.52 7.28
C PRO A 110 6.39 13.99 7.15
N ARG A 111 7.34 14.89 7.38
CA ARG A 111 7.20 16.29 6.94
C ARG A 111 7.00 16.30 5.43
N THR A 112 6.07 17.12 4.95
CA THR A 112 5.92 17.32 3.51
C THR A 112 7.21 17.90 2.94
N GLU A 113 7.70 17.34 1.84
CA GLU A 113 8.69 18.08 1.05
C GLU A 113 7.99 19.28 0.42
N LYS A 114 8.50 20.48 0.71
CA LYS A 114 8.16 21.69 -0.03
C LYS A 114 8.95 21.65 -1.32
N THR A 115 8.45 21.01 -2.36
CA THR A 115 9.04 21.16 -3.69
C THR A 115 8.41 22.36 -4.39
N ILE A 116 9.20 23.44 -4.33
CA ILE A 116 9.32 24.67 -5.16
C ILE A 116 8.03 25.42 -5.48
#